data_AF-A0A6M0QUH9-F1
#
_entry.id   AF-A0A6M0QUH9-F1
#
_cell.length_a   1.000
_cell.length_b   1.000
_cell.length_c   1.000
_cell.angle_alpha   90.00
_cell.angle_beta   90.00
_cell.angle_gamma   90.00
#
_symmetry.space_group_name_H-M   'P 1'
#
loop_
_entity.id
_entity.type
_entity.pdbx_description
1 polymer ?
#
loop_
_entity_poly.entity_id
_entity_poly.type
_entity_poly.pdbx_seq_one_letter_code
_entity_poly.pdbx_strand_id
1 'polypeptide(L)'
;METLEALLEEVRAALRRADFKRLTQLTPAIEAASATLDLSIGREALLRLQEKSATNAALLEAARRGIRAARRRVEEARSATRSLQTYDNTGKRADILAAGLTAGRF
;
A
#
# COMPACT_ATOMS: atom_id res chain seq x y z
N MET A 1 10.56 -28.02 7.05
CA MET A 1 9.20 -27.51 6.79
C MET A 1 9.02 -26.27 7.65
N GLU A 2 8.80 -25.11 7.02
CA GLU A 2 8.44 -23.89 7.76
C GLU A 2 7.00 -24.01 8.28
N THR A 3 6.76 -23.59 9.51
CA THR A 3 5.41 -23.61 10.10
C THR A 3 4.60 -22.42 9.60
N LEU A 4 3.28 -22.59 9.48
CA LEU A 4 2.38 -21.50 9.08
C LEU A 4 2.53 -20.25 9.99
N GLU A 5 2.77 -20.46 11.30
CA GLU A 5 3.04 -19.35 12.23
C GLU A 5 4.29 -18.54 11.84
N ALA A 6 5.37 -19.19 11.38
CA ALA A 6 6.59 -18.51 10.96
C ALA A 6 6.37 -17.69 9.68
N LEU A 7 5.63 -18.26 8.72
CA LEU A 7 5.27 -17.56 7.48
C LEU A 7 4.43 -16.31 7.76
N LEU A 8 3.47 -16.38 8.69
CA LEU A 8 2.68 -15.22 9.09
C LEU A 8 3.54 -14.13 9.77
N GLU A 9 4.57 -14.50 10.54
CA GLU A 9 5.46 -13.51 11.13
C GLU A 9 6.38 -12.88 10.07
N GLU A 10 6.76 -13.64 9.03
CA GLU A 10 7.51 -13.11 7.91
C GLU A 10 6.68 -12.15 7.05
N VAL A 11 5.39 -12.42 6.84
CA VAL A 11 4.44 -11.47 6.24
C VAL A 11 4.44 -10.15 7.00
N ARG A 12 4.36 -10.22 8.34
CA ARG A 12 4.40 -9.03 9.19
C ARG A 12 5.69 -8.25 9.01
N ALA A 13 6.83 -8.92 8.95
CA ALA A 13 8.13 -8.30 8.74
C ALA A 13 8.24 -7.63 7.37
N ALA A 14 7.79 -8.31 6.31
CA ALA A 14 7.77 -7.79 4.95
C ALA A 14 6.86 -6.56 4.83
N LEU A 15 5.66 -6.59 5.46
CA LEU A 15 4.75 -5.44 5.50
C LEU A 15 5.37 -4.22 6.17
N ARG A 16 6.06 -4.39 7.31
CA ARG A 16 6.74 -3.27 8.00
C ARG A 16 7.87 -2.67 7.17
N ARG A 17 8.51 -3.46 6.32
CA ARG A 17 9.59 -3.01 5.41
C ARG A 17 9.06 -2.53 4.06
N ALA A 18 7.74 -2.55 3.84
CA ALA A 18 7.12 -2.31 2.54
C ALA A 18 7.68 -3.20 1.42
N ASP A 19 8.14 -4.41 1.74
CA ASP A 19 8.66 -5.38 0.78
C ASP A 19 7.52 -6.18 0.14
N PHE A 20 6.80 -5.52 -0.78
CA PHE A 20 5.66 -6.12 -1.46
C PHE A 20 6.06 -7.28 -2.39
N LYS A 21 7.30 -7.29 -2.87
CA LYS A 21 7.83 -8.39 -3.67
C LYS A 21 7.94 -9.65 -2.82
N ARG A 22 8.48 -9.54 -1.60
CA ARG A 22 8.55 -10.68 -0.68
C ARG A 22 7.16 -11.19 -0.31
N LEU A 23 6.17 -10.32 -0.14
CA LEU A 23 4.78 -10.74 0.10
C LEU A 23 4.24 -11.64 -1.02
N THR A 24 4.49 -11.28 -2.29
CA THR A 24 4.07 -12.12 -3.43
C THR A 24 4.77 -13.48 -3.42
N GLN A 25 6.03 -13.54 -2.98
CA GLN A 25 6.78 -14.79 -2.88
C GLN A 25 6.32 -15.69 -1.73
N LEU A 26 5.76 -15.11 -0.67
CA LEU A 26 5.28 -15.85 0.49
C LEU A 26 3.90 -16.49 0.25
N THR A 27 3.08 -15.95 -0.66
CA THR A 27 1.72 -16.44 -0.92
C THR A 27 1.64 -17.95 -1.18
N PRO A 28 2.43 -18.56 -2.09
CA PRO A 28 2.33 -20.00 -2.37
C PRO A 28 2.70 -20.86 -1.16
N ALA A 29 3.69 -20.43 -0.36
CA ALA A 29 4.10 -21.14 0.83
C ALA A 29 2.99 -21.14 1.91
N ILE A 30 2.29 -20.00 2.06
CA ILE A 30 1.17 -19.87 2.99
C ILE A 30 -0.01 -20.72 2.55
N GLU A 31 -0.34 -20.73 1.26
CA GLU A 31 -1.41 -21.58 0.71
C GLU A 31 -1.12 -23.06 0.93
N ALA A 32 0.12 -23.51 0.64
CA ALA A 32 0.53 -24.89 0.88
C ALA A 32 0.51 -25.29 2.37
N ALA A 33 1.01 -24.41 3.24
CA ALA A 33 0.99 -24.64 4.68
C ALA A 33 -0.43 -24.62 5.27
N SER A 34 -1.34 -23.83 4.68
CA SER A 34 -2.75 -23.80 5.09
C SER A 34 -3.52 -25.03 4.60
N ALA A 35 -3.22 -25.52 3.40
CA ALA A 35 -3.83 -26.73 2.85
C ALA A 35 -3.43 -28.02 3.60
N THR A 36 -2.28 -28.00 4.27
CA THR A 36 -1.76 -29.12 5.08
C THR A 36 -2.08 -28.98 6.57
N LEU A 37 -2.86 -27.97 6.95
CA LEU A 37 -3.25 -27.73 8.33
C LEU A 37 -4.22 -28.82 8.80
N ASP A 38 -3.76 -29.67 9.71
CA ASP A 38 -4.56 -30.76 10.28
C ASP A 38 -5.48 -30.25 11.41
N LEU A 39 -6.66 -30.84 11.55
CA LEU A 39 -7.62 -30.58 12.62
C LEU A 39 -7.17 -31.12 13.98
N SER A 40 -6.11 -31.95 14.01
CA SER A 40 -5.46 -32.38 15.26
C SER A 40 -4.71 -31.24 15.98
N ILE A 41 -4.55 -30.08 15.33
CA ILE A 41 -3.92 -28.92 15.95
C ILE A 41 -4.74 -28.45 17.16
N GLY A 42 -4.07 -28.26 18.29
CA GLY A 42 -4.72 -27.85 19.54
C GLY A 42 -5.38 -26.47 19.42
N ARG A 43 -6.46 -26.26 20.17
CA ARG A 43 -7.22 -25.00 20.20
C ARG A 43 -6.34 -23.76 20.40
N GLU A 44 -5.34 -23.84 21.27
CA GLU A 44 -4.42 -22.72 21.54
C GLU A 44 -3.60 -22.34 20.31
N ALA A 45 -3.14 -23.31 19.53
CA ALA A 45 -2.41 -23.05 18.29
C ALA A 45 -3.31 -22.40 17.24
N LEU A 46 -4.57 -22.84 17.11
CA LEU A 46 -5.54 -22.20 16.21
C LEU A 46 -5.81 -20.74 16.60
N LEU A 47 -5.95 -20.46 17.90
CA LEU A 47 -6.16 -19.09 18.37
C LEU A 47 -4.97 -18.18 18.05
N ARG A 48 -3.73 -18.67 18.24
CA ARG A 48 -2.54 -17.91 17.86
C ARG A 48 -2.47 -17.66 16.35
N LEU A 49 -2.77 -18.67 15.53
CA LEU A 49 -2.81 -18.53 14.08
C LEU A 49 -3.89 -17.52 13.64
N GLN A 50 -5.07 -17.56 14.25
CA GLN A 50 -6.14 -16.61 14.00
C GLN A 50 -5.71 -15.18 14.35
N GLU A 51 -5.12 -14.97 15.53
CA GLU A 51 -4.67 -13.66 15.99
C GLU A 51 -3.58 -13.06 15.08
N LYS A 52 -2.59 -13.88 14.69
CA LYS A 52 -1.55 -13.49 13.73
C LYS A 52 -2.15 -13.11 12.38
N SER A 53 -3.09 -13.91 11.88
CA SER A 53 -3.75 -13.67 10.60
C SER A 53 -4.57 -12.38 10.62
N ALA A 54 -5.34 -12.14 11.69
CA ALA A 54 -6.12 -10.91 11.88
C ALA A 54 -5.22 -9.67 11.94
N THR A 55 -4.10 -9.77 12.66
CA THR A 55 -3.10 -8.70 12.73
C THR A 55 -2.53 -8.38 11.36
N ASN A 56 -2.18 -9.40 10.57
CA ASN A 56 -1.66 -9.20 9.22
C ASN A 56 -2.70 -8.60 8.27
N ALA A 57 -3.96 -9.01 8.35
CA ALA A 57 -5.05 -8.41 7.58
C ALA A 57 -5.21 -6.91 7.88
N ALA A 58 -5.16 -6.52 9.15
CA ALA A 58 -5.21 -5.11 9.55
C ALA A 58 -4.01 -4.30 9.00
N LEU A 59 -2.80 -4.88 9.02
CA LEU A 59 -1.60 -4.26 8.47
C LEU A 59 -1.65 -4.11 6.94
N LEU A 60 -2.15 -5.11 6.22
CA LEU A 60 -2.37 -5.04 4.77
C LEU A 60 -3.33 -3.91 4.41
N GLU A 61 -4.45 -3.79 5.15
CA GLU A 61 -5.40 -2.70 4.94
C GLU A 61 -4.79 -1.33 5.23
N ALA A 62 -3.99 -1.21 6.29
CA ALA A 62 -3.25 0.02 6.59
C ALA A 62 -2.27 0.38 5.46
N ALA A 63 -1.49 -0.59 4.97
CA ALA A 63 -0.57 -0.41 3.86
C ALA A 63 -1.30 0.02 2.58
N ARG A 64 -2.44 -0.61 2.26
CA ARG A 64 -3.29 -0.26 1.11
C ARG A 64 -3.77 1.19 1.17
N ARG A 65 -4.23 1.64 2.34
CA ARG A 65 -4.62 3.06 2.55
C ARG A 65 -3.43 4.00 2.38
N GLY A 66 -2.28 3.64 2.94
CA GLY A 66 -1.03 4.41 2.82
C GLY A 66 -0.59 4.60 1.37
N ILE A 67 -0.58 3.53 0.57
CA ILE A 67 -0.23 3.58 -0.85
C ILE A 67 -1.19 4.48 -1.62
N ARG A 68 -2.50 4.39 -1.37
CA ARG A 68 -3.50 5.27 -2.02
C ARG A 68 -3.27 6.74 -1.67
N ALA A 69 -2.99 7.04 -0.41
CA ALA A 69 -2.70 8.40 0.03
C ALA A 69 -1.41 8.96 -0.60
N ALA A 70 -0.35 8.15 -0.65
CA ALA A 70 0.91 8.52 -1.29
C ALA A 70 0.71 8.80 -2.79
N ARG A 71 -0.03 7.92 -3.49
CA ARG A 71 -0.37 8.13 -4.91
C ARG A 71 -1.14 9.42 -5.13
N ARG A 72 -2.13 9.71 -4.28
CA ARG A 72 -2.89 10.96 -4.34
C ARG A 72 -1.99 12.19 -4.19
N ARG A 73 -1.06 12.17 -3.23
CA ARG A 73 -0.10 13.26 -3.02
C ARG A 73 0.83 13.49 -4.21
N VAL A 74 1.31 12.41 -4.83
CA VAL A 74 2.15 12.53 -6.04
C VAL A 74 1.36 13.17 -7.18
N GLU A 75 0.08 12.81 -7.35
CA GLU A 75 -0.76 13.39 -8.38
C GLU A 75 -1.07 14.87 -8.14
N GLU A 76 -1.37 15.24 -6.89
CA GLU A 76 -1.57 16.64 -6.48
C GLU A 76 -0.31 17.49 -6.75
N ALA A 77 0.88 16.98 -6.41
CA ALA A 77 2.14 17.67 -6.69
C ALA A 77 2.42 17.83 -8.20
N ARG A 78 2.13 16.79 -9.00
CA ARG A 78 2.25 16.85 -10.46
C ARG A 78 1.28 17.87 -11.07
N SER A 79 0.05 17.90 -10.59
CA SER A 79 -0.99 18.81 -11.07
C SER A 79 -0.65 20.27 -10.77
N ALA A 80 -0.19 20.55 -9.55
CA ALA A 80 0.26 21.89 -9.15
C ALA A 80 1.45 22.41 -9.98
N THR A 81 2.31 21.52 -10.47
CA THR A 81 3.42 21.88 -11.36
C THR A 81 2.96 22.14 -12.80
N ARG A 82 1.83 21.57 -13.22
CA ARG A 82 1.33 21.66 -14.60
C ARG A 82 0.43 22.89 -14.84
N SER A 83 -0.34 23.29 -13.83
CA SER A 83 -1.13 24.52 -13.87
C SER A 83 -1.15 25.20 -12.50
N LEU A 84 -0.73 26.47 -12.49
CA LEU A 84 -0.96 27.38 -11.39
C LEU A 84 -2.40 27.90 -11.52
N GLN A 85 -3.32 27.39 -10.71
CA GLN A 85 -4.68 27.95 -10.68
C GLN A 85 -4.64 29.28 -9.95
N THR A 86 -4.87 30.37 -10.67
CA THR A 86 -5.00 31.70 -10.09
C THR A 86 -6.41 32.20 -10.31
N TYR A 87 -6.93 32.98 -9.37
CA TYR A 87 -8.17 33.71 -9.58
C TYR A 87 -7.84 34.99 -10.37
N ASP A 88 -8.58 35.25 -11.45
CA ASP A 88 -8.48 36.52 -12.16
C ASP A 88 -9.07 37.67 -11.31
N ASN A 89 -8.91 38.91 -11.78
CA ASN A 89 -9.41 40.10 -11.06
C ASN A 89 -10.95 40.17 -10.97
N THR A 90 -11.68 39.26 -11.63
CA THR A 90 -13.14 39.12 -11.54
C THR A 90 -13.58 37.97 -10.65
N GLY A 91 -12.62 37.27 -10.02
CA GLY A 91 -12.89 36.12 -9.14
C GLY A 91 -13.18 34.81 -9.89
N LYS A 92 -12.95 34.75 -11.21
CA LYS A 92 -13.09 33.50 -11.98
C LYS A 92 -11.80 32.68 -11.90
N ARG A 93 -11.96 31.34 -11.86
CA ARG A 93 -10.84 30.40 -11.94
C ARG A 93 -10.16 30.51 -13.32
N ALA A 94 -8.89 30.88 -13.33
CA ALA A 94 -8.04 30.86 -14.51
C ALA A 94 -6.88 29.88 -14.29
N ASP A 95 -6.72 28.90 -15.19
CA ASP A 95 -5.56 28.02 -15.23
C ASP A 95 -4.39 28.77 -15.90
N ILE A 96 -3.37 29.16 -15.13
CA ILE A 96 -2.09 29.59 -15.70
C ILE A 96 -1.26 28.33 -15.89
N LEU A 97 -1.08 27.88 -17.13
CA LEU A 97 -0.11 26.81 -17.43
C LEU A 97 1.28 27.29 -17.00
N ALA A 98 2.00 26.45 -16.25
CA ALA A 98 3.35 26.78 -15.81
C ALA A 98 4.22 27.10 -17.04
N ALA A 99 4.74 28.32 -17.08
CA ALA A 99 5.43 28.89 -18.23
C ALA A 99 6.71 28.11 -18.56
N GLY A 100 6.59 27.16 -19.49
CA GLY A 100 7.67 26.69 -20.36
C GLY A 100 7.58 27.24 -21.79
N LEU A 101 6.59 28.09 -22.08
CA LEU A 101 6.31 28.62 -23.42
C LEU A 101 5.85 30.07 -23.35
N THR A 102 6.65 30.95 -22.76
CA THR A 102 6.51 32.39 -23.01
C THR A 102 7.87 33.00 -23.29
N ALA A 103 8.14 33.29 -24.56
CA ALA A 103 8.55 34.63 -25.01
C ALA A 103 9.18 34.58 -26.42
N GLY A 104 8.36 34.31 -27.43
CA GLY A 104 8.55 34.95 -28.73
C GLY A 104 7.81 36.29 -28.71
N ARG A 105 8.41 37.32 -28.11
CA ARG A 105 8.00 38.72 -28.30
C ARG A 105 8.80 39.23 -29.50
N PHE A 106 8.13 39.63 -30.58
CA PHE A 106 8.24 40.91 -31.29
C PHE A 106 7.09 41.00 -32.29
#